data_AF-A0A7C6FP53-F1
#
_entry.id   AF-A0A7C6FP53-F1
#
_cell.length_a   1.000
_cell.length_b   1.000
_cell.length_c   1.000
_cell.angle_alpha   90.00
_cell.angle_beta   90.00
_cell.angle_gamma   90.00
#
_symmetry.space_group_name_H-M   'P 1'
#
loop_
_entity.id
_entity.type
_entity.pdbx_description
1 polymer ?
#
loop_
_entity_poly.entity_id
_entity_poly.type
_entity_poly.pdbx_seq_one_letter_code
_entity_poly.pdbx_strand_id
1 'polypeptide(L)'
;MIFIENLYQELELWYPLLRLKEEGVETKLVGTGSSDLYSGRNGFPAKPEVTASSITSRDFDGIIIPGGFAPDYLRRYPAIINLVKETFQQGKLIGALCHGPSVLISADIIRGKRITGNRAIRDDIVNAGGEYVDFHTVVDGNILTAQGPNDLPVFMKEVIGFFSQTKPRLKSPFPEGFLCDAQLEIINLSSVVKGTAAVLLFFDSIASPIAQKALVDYNRLSESIHQLGGIFLAVSIDSIYVQKEFSNRLELAYPLYSDVSGDTIRAFGVKGKNDLAEWAVFMIDKNGILRYSENCPGGDIESLPGFKRHLETLFNY
;
A
#
# COMPACT_ATOMS: atom_id res chain seq x y z
N MET A 1 -8.22 2.11 7.96
CA MET A 1 -9.46 2.43 8.71
C MET A 1 -9.80 3.91 8.57
N ILE A 2 -11.08 4.28 8.71
CA ILE A 2 -11.55 5.67 8.72
C ILE A 2 -12.41 5.89 9.97
N PHE A 3 -12.11 6.91 10.77
CA PHE A 3 -12.89 7.19 11.97
C PHE A 3 -14.21 7.87 11.65
N ILE A 4 -15.23 7.54 12.43
CA ILE A 4 -16.54 8.19 12.39
C ILE A 4 -17.04 8.52 13.78
N GLU A 5 -17.69 9.67 13.89
CA GLU A 5 -18.46 10.12 15.05
C GLU A 5 -19.46 11.18 14.57
N ASN A 6 -20.43 11.57 15.40
CA ASN A 6 -21.44 12.55 15.05
C ASN A 6 -20.83 13.90 14.63
N LEU A 7 -21.55 14.58 13.75
CA LEU A 7 -21.19 15.88 13.17
C LEU A 7 -19.90 15.84 12.34
N TYR A 8 -19.59 14.70 11.73
CA TYR A 8 -18.53 14.60 10.72
C TYR A 8 -18.87 15.44 9.47
N GLN A 9 -17.86 15.90 8.75
CA GLN A 9 -18.06 16.56 7.45
C GLN A 9 -18.25 15.51 6.36
N GLU A 10 -19.36 15.55 5.62
CA GLU A 10 -19.77 14.47 4.72
C GLU A 10 -18.75 14.12 3.62
N LEU A 11 -18.23 15.13 2.92
CA LEU A 11 -17.23 14.93 1.87
C LEU A 11 -15.93 14.35 2.43
N GLU A 12 -15.50 14.81 3.60
CA GLU A 12 -14.26 14.36 4.24
C GLU A 12 -14.35 12.93 4.79
N LEU A 13 -15.56 12.37 4.95
CA LEU A 13 -15.76 10.95 5.23
C LEU A 13 -15.96 10.14 3.96
N TRP A 14 -16.96 10.52 3.15
CA TRP A 14 -17.47 9.67 2.07
C TRP A 14 -16.57 9.67 0.85
N TYR A 15 -15.94 10.80 0.51
CA TYR A 15 -15.02 10.83 -0.63
C TYR A 15 -13.78 9.94 -0.38
N PRO A 16 -13.07 10.03 0.78
CA PRO A 16 -11.99 9.09 1.08
C PRO A 16 -12.44 7.62 1.09
N LEU A 17 -13.60 7.32 1.68
CA LEU A 17 -14.14 5.97 1.72
C LEU A 17 -14.37 5.39 0.32
N LEU A 18 -15.06 6.13 -0.54
CA LEU A 18 -15.38 5.68 -1.90
C LEU A 18 -14.13 5.60 -2.77
N ARG A 19 -13.24 6.61 -2.68
CA ARG A 19 -12.01 6.67 -3.47
C ARG A 19 -11.05 5.53 -3.14
N LEU A 20 -10.94 5.13 -1.86
CA LEU A 20 -10.14 3.97 -1.47
C LEU A 20 -10.75 2.65 -1.97
N LYS A 21 -12.08 2.53 -1.97
CA LYS A 21 -12.78 1.36 -2.52
C LYS A 21 -12.57 1.21 -4.02
N GLU A 22 -12.55 2.30 -4.78
CA GLU A 22 -12.21 2.29 -6.21
C GLU A 22 -10.81 1.73 -6.47
N GLU A 23 -9.85 2.00 -5.58
CA GLU A 23 -8.49 1.45 -5.67
C GLU A 23 -8.37 0.00 -5.20
N GLY A 24 -9.46 -0.62 -4.73
CA GLY A 24 -9.47 -1.96 -4.17
C GLY A 24 -8.88 -2.04 -2.76
N VAL A 25 -8.75 -0.92 -2.06
CA VAL A 25 -8.29 -0.89 -0.66
C VAL A 25 -9.43 -1.31 0.25
N GLU A 26 -9.18 -2.29 1.12
CA GLU A 26 -10.13 -2.66 2.15
C GLU A 26 -10.22 -1.55 3.21
N THR A 27 -11.40 -0.94 3.32
CA THR A 27 -11.67 0.14 4.28
C THR A 27 -12.70 -0.30 5.30
N LYS A 28 -12.44 -0.01 6.58
CA LYS A 28 -13.40 -0.14 7.67
C LYS A 28 -13.75 1.23 8.25
N LEU A 29 -15.04 1.51 8.39
CA LEU A 29 -15.52 2.60 9.22
C LEU A 29 -15.47 2.19 10.70
N VAL A 30 -14.76 2.99 11.51
CA VAL A 30 -14.49 2.69 12.91
C VAL A 30 -15.14 3.76 13.78
N GLY A 31 -16.15 3.36 14.56
CA GLY A 31 -16.84 4.25 15.49
C GLY A 31 -16.22 4.23 16.88
N THR A 32 -16.61 5.20 17.71
CA THR A 32 -16.23 5.24 19.14
C THR A 32 -16.96 4.18 19.97
N GLY A 33 -18.05 3.63 19.45
CA GLY A 33 -18.98 2.76 20.19
C GLY A 33 -20.08 3.52 20.93
N SER A 34 -20.18 4.85 20.74
CA SER A 34 -21.23 5.67 21.36
C SER A 34 -22.60 5.55 20.68
N SER A 35 -22.63 5.11 19.42
CA SER A 35 -23.84 4.88 18.62
C SER A 35 -23.62 3.80 17.56
N ASP A 36 -24.71 3.15 17.14
CA ASP A 36 -24.77 2.25 15.99
C ASP A 36 -24.96 3.00 14.66
N LEU A 37 -25.27 4.29 14.71
CA LEU A 37 -25.45 5.14 13.54
C LEU A 37 -25.02 6.58 13.87
N TYR A 38 -24.08 7.12 13.10
CA TYR A 38 -23.58 8.48 13.28
C TYR A 38 -24.15 9.38 12.19
N SER A 39 -24.50 10.62 12.56
CA SER A 39 -25.05 11.59 11.62
C SER A 39 -24.00 12.64 11.26
N GLY A 40 -23.85 12.94 9.97
CA GLY A 40 -23.01 14.03 9.47
C GLY A 40 -23.59 15.39 9.84
N ARG A 41 -22.82 16.46 9.63
CA ARG A 41 -23.23 17.84 9.94
C ARG A 41 -24.57 18.24 9.30
N ASN A 42 -24.89 17.69 8.14
CA ASN A 42 -26.11 17.93 7.37
C ASN A 42 -27.09 16.74 7.42
N GLY A 43 -26.90 15.82 8.38
CA GLY A 43 -27.84 14.73 8.64
C GLY A 43 -27.54 13.42 7.90
N PHE A 44 -26.57 13.38 6.99
CA PHE A 44 -26.29 12.17 6.21
C PHE A 44 -25.71 11.06 7.12
N PRO A 45 -26.30 9.86 7.16
CA PRO A 45 -25.93 8.85 8.15
C PRO A 45 -24.76 7.97 7.69
N ALA A 46 -23.90 7.56 8.62
CA ALA A 46 -22.86 6.55 8.42
C ALA A 46 -22.88 5.51 9.55
N LYS A 47 -22.80 4.22 9.19
CA LYS A 47 -22.80 3.10 10.13
C LYS A 47 -21.37 2.60 10.35
N PRO A 48 -20.90 2.44 11.60
CA PRO A 48 -19.61 1.82 11.87
C PRO A 48 -19.66 0.33 11.52
N GLU A 49 -18.54 -0.21 11.06
CA GLU A 49 -18.37 -1.66 10.88
C GLU A 49 -17.77 -2.31 12.13
N VAL A 50 -16.91 -1.58 12.84
CA VAL A 50 -16.26 -2.00 14.08
C VAL A 50 -16.13 -0.82 15.04
N THR A 51 -15.85 -1.09 16.32
CA THR A 51 -15.58 -0.05 17.30
C THR A 51 -14.09 0.06 17.57
N ALA A 52 -13.63 1.25 17.97
CA ALA A 52 -12.23 1.49 18.27
C ALA A 52 -11.68 0.57 19.38
N SER A 53 -12.53 0.13 20.32
CA SER A 53 -12.16 -0.78 21.40
C SER A 53 -12.07 -2.25 20.99
N SER A 54 -12.56 -2.64 19.81
CA SER A 54 -12.58 -4.03 19.35
C SER A 54 -11.49 -4.38 18.35
N ILE A 55 -10.56 -3.46 18.07
CA ILE A 55 -9.52 -3.59 17.05
C ILE A 55 -8.16 -3.14 17.58
N THR A 56 -7.10 -3.48 16.86
CA THR A 56 -5.74 -3.04 17.16
C THR A 56 -5.13 -2.29 15.97
N SER A 57 -4.09 -1.49 16.25
CA SER A 57 -3.31 -0.80 15.22
C SER A 57 -2.64 -1.76 14.21
N ARG A 58 -2.47 -3.04 14.58
CA ARG A 58 -1.85 -4.07 13.72
C ARG A 58 -2.75 -4.52 12.58
N ASP A 59 -4.07 -4.41 12.76
CA ASP A 59 -5.07 -4.90 11.80
C ASP A 59 -5.22 -4.00 10.56
N PHE A 60 -4.57 -2.83 10.55
CA PHE A 60 -4.72 -1.82 9.51
C PHE A 60 -3.40 -1.22 9.09
N ASP A 61 -3.32 -0.78 7.84
CA ASP A 61 -2.14 -0.11 7.26
C ASP A 61 -2.16 1.42 7.42
N GLY A 62 -3.25 1.98 7.95
CA GLY A 62 -3.40 3.43 8.10
C GLY A 62 -4.73 3.89 8.64
N ILE A 63 -4.79 5.16 9.03
CA ILE A 63 -5.95 5.86 9.59
C ILE A 63 -6.25 7.09 8.73
N ILE A 64 -7.54 7.36 8.46
CA ILE A 64 -8.05 8.65 8.00
C ILE A 64 -8.99 9.23 9.05
N ILE A 65 -8.81 10.50 9.38
CA ILE A 65 -9.58 11.26 10.37
C ILE A 65 -10.31 12.41 9.65
N PRO A 66 -11.59 12.25 9.32
CA PRO A 66 -12.41 13.33 8.77
C PRO A 66 -12.55 14.49 9.76
N GLY A 67 -12.83 15.68 9.24
CA GLY A 67 -13.16 16.85 10.03
C GLY A 67 -14.65 16.99 10.36
N GLY A 68 -15.13 18.23 10.39
CA GLY A 68 -16.39 18.60 11.06
C GLY A 68 -16.17 18.78 12.55
N PHE A 69 -17.20 18.55 13.35
CA PHE A 69 -17.08 18.53 14.82
C PHE A 69 -16.78 17.15 15.39
N ALA A 70 -16.88 16.09 14.58
CA ALA A 70 -16.52 14.72 14.97
C ALA A 70 -15.14 14.60 15.67
N PRO A 71 -14.06 15.29 15.22
CA PRO A 71 -12.77 15.28 15.91
C PRO A 71 -12.81 15.68 17.39
N ASP A 72 -13.69 16.61 17.77
CA ASP A 72 -13.85 17.04 19.17
C ASP A 72 -14.45 15.93 20.04
N TYR A 73 -15.34 15.12 19.48
CA TYR A 73 -15.82 13.91 20.14
C TYR A 73 -14.73 12.85 20.19
N LEU A 74 -14.15 12.52 19.03
CA LEU A 74 -13.14 11.47 18.85
C LEU A 74 -11.96 11.61 19.82
N ARG A 75 -11.44 12.83 19.98
CA ARG A 75 -10.24 13.10 20.80
C ARG A 75 -10.42 12.87 22.31
N ARG A 76 -11.65 12.61 22.77
CA ARG A 76 -11.98 12.31 24.18
C ARG A 76 -11.95 10.82 24.49
N TYR A 77 -11.87 9.95 23.49
CA TYR A 77 -11.88 8.50 23.66
C TYR A 77 -10.45 7.95 23.71
N PRO A 78 -10.00 7.35 24.83
CA PRO A 78 -8.66 6.78 24.93
C PRO A 78 -8.35 5.71 23.88
N ALA A 79 -9.34 4.90 23.48
CA ALA A 79 -9.17 3.90 22.43
C ALA A 79 -8.81 4.53 21.07
N ILE A 80 -9.44 5.65 20.71
CA ILE A 80 -9.12 6.40 19.48
C ILE A 80 -7.71 6.95 19.56
N ILE A 81 -7.37 7.63 20.66
CA ILE A 81 -6.06 8.24 20.86
C ILE A 81 -4.94 7.20 20.82
N ASN A 82 -5.13 6.05 21.47
CA ASN A 82 -4.16 4.96 21.48
C ASN A 82 -3.97 4.36 20.08
N LEU A 83 -5.05 4.13 19.32
CA LEU A 83 -4.94 3.66 17.94
C LEU A 83 -4.13 4.63 17.08
N VAL A 84 -4.40 5.93 17.15
CA VAL A 84 -3.63 6.96 16.41
C VAL A 84 -2.16 6.92 16.77
N LYS A 85 -1.85 6.88 18.07
CA LYS A 85 -0.47 6.90 18.57
C LYS A 85 0.29 5.64 18.14
N GLU A 86 -0.29 4.47 18.29
CA GLU A 86 0.35 3.20 17.91
C GLU A 86 0.53 3.07 16.40
N THR A 87 -0.48 3.46 15.60
CA THR A 87 -0.37 3.46 14.14
C THR A 87 0.72 4.42 13.68
N PHE A 88 0.81 5.61 14.27
CA PHE A 88 1.89 6.56 13.97
C PHE A 88 3.28 5.98 14.30
N GLN A 89 3.44 5.36 15.48
CA GLN A 89 4.70 4.73 15.91
C GLN A 89 5.12 3.57 15.00
N GLN A 90 4.17 2.90 14.34
CA GLN A 90 4.44 1.84 13.36
C GLN A 90 4.84 2.38 11.98
N GLY A 91 4.93 3.71 11.79
CA GLY A 91 5.25 4.32 10.49
C GLY A 91 4.12 4.21 9.46
N LYS A 92 2.91 3.83 9.89
CA LYS A 92 1.73 3.67 9.04
C LYS A 92 1.05 5.01 8.77
N LEU A 93 0.22 5.07 7.72
CA LEU A 93 -0.41 6.31 7.29
C LEU A 93 -1.28 6.91 8.41
N ILE A 94 -1.10 8.21 8.66
CA ILE A 94 -2.02 9.05 9.43
C ILE A 94 -2.50 10.19 8.52
N GLY A 95 -3.72 10.07 8.01
CA GLY A 95 -4.40 11.10 7.24
C GLY A 95 -5.37 11.90 8.10
N ALA A 96 -5.34 13.22 8.09
CA ALA A 96 -6.33 14.05 8.79
C ALA A 96 -6.75 15.30 8.03
N LEU A 97 -8.06 15.58 8.03
CA LEU A 97 -8.68 16.63 7.24
C LEU A 97 -9.32 17.69 8.15
N CYS A 98 -9.20 18.97 7.79
CA CYS A 98 -9.91 20.07 8.44
C CYS A 98 -9.66 20.12 9.96
N HIS A 99 -10.61 19.71 10.80
CA HIS A 99 -10.45 19.65 12.25
C HIS A 99 -9.88 18.31 12.76
N GLY A 100 -9.71 17.32 11.89
CA GLY A 100 -9.09 16.02 12.18
C GLY A 100 -7.75 16.12 12.92
N PRO A 101 -6.86 17.10 12.62
CA PRO A 101 -5.62 17.32 13.35
C PRO A 101 -5.78 17.54 14.86
N SER A 102 -6.95 17.95 15.36
CA SER A 102 -7.22 18.00 16.81
C SER A 102 -7.07 16.65 17.50
N VAL A 103 -7.31 15.54 16.79
CA VAL A 103 -7.06 14.19 17.31
C VAL A 103 -5.56 13.91 17.37
N LEU A 104 -4.77 14.33 16.38
CA LEU A 104 -3.32 14.19 16.38
C LEU A 104 -2.67 15.02 17.50
N ILE A 105 -3.20 16.22 17.77
CA ILE A 105 -2.81 17.06 18.91
C ILE A 105 -3.00 16.29 20.22
N SER A 106 -4.19 15.71 20.44
CA SER A 106 -4.46 14.92 21.64
C SER A 106 -3.66 13.62 21.73
N ALA A 107 -3.23 13.07 20.60
CA ALA A 107 -2.32 11.92 20.57
C ALA A 107 -0.84 12.30 20.81
N ASP A 108 -0.53 13.59 20.88
CA ASP A 108 0.82 14.13 21.08
C ASP A 108 1.84 13.67 20.02
N ILE A 109 1.40 13.54 18.77
CA ILE A 109 2.24 13.03 17.67
C ILE A 109 2.74 14.12 16.69
N ILE A 110 2.43 15.39 16.95
CA ILE A 110 2.72 16.49 16.00
C ILE A 110 3.92 17.37 16.38
N ARG A 111 4.61 17.08 17.48
CA ARG A 111 5.77 17.86 17.90
C ARG A 111 6.88 17.82 16.85
N GLY A 112 7.29 19.00 16.38
CA GLY A 112 8.29 19.15 15.33
C GLY A 112 7.83 18.70 13.93
N LYS A 113 6.52 18.47 13.74
CA LYS A 113 5.95 18.07 12.46
C LYS A 113 5.36 19.25 11.71
N ARG A 114 5.55 19.27 10.39
CA ARG A 114 4.90 20.18 9.46
C ARG A 114 3.52 19.66 9.13
N ILE A 115 2.48 20.36 9.54
CA ILE A 115 1.10 19.95 9.29
C ILE A 115 0.24 21.15 8.92
N THR A 116 -0.89 20.88 8.26
CA THR A 116 -1.95 21.85 8.01
C THR A 116 -3.25 21.36 8.66
N GLY A 117 -4.29 22.17 8.56
CA GLY A 117 -5.62 21.90 9.12
C GLY A 117 -6.50 23.13 8.97
N ASN A 118 -7.75 23.02 9.41
CA ASN A 118 -8.66 24.15 9.43
C ASN A 118 -8.02 25.32 10.18
N ARG A 119 -8.13 26.52 9.64
CA ARG A 119 -7.53 27.72 10.23
C ARG A 119 -7.97 27.95 11.69
N ALA A 120 -9.16 27.50 12.07
CA ALA A 120 -9.68 27.61 13.44
C ALA A 120 -8.85 26.86 14.49
N ILE A 121 -8.11 25.80 14.10
CA ILE A 121 -7.25 25.01 15.00
C ILE A 121 -5.76 25.32 14.83
N ARG A 122 -5.40 26.39 14.12
CA ARG A 122 -4.01 26.80 13.89
C ARG A 122 -3.26 26.98 15.21
N ASP A 123 -3.83 27.74 16.13
CA ASP A 123 -3.16 28.07 17.38
C ASP A 123 -3.01 26.82 18.27
N ASP A 124 -3.96 25.88 18.22
CA ASP A 124 -3.85 24.60 18.90
C ASP A 124 -2.70 23.75 18.35
N ILE A 125 -2.52 23.73 17.03
CA ILE A 125 -1.41 23.04 16.36
C ILE A 125 -0.06 23.62 16.81
N VAL A 126 0.07 24.95 16.80
CA VAL A 126 1.29 25.65 17.20
C VAL A 126 1.59 25.41 18.68
N ASN A 127 0.59 25.53 19.56
CA ASN A 127 0.74 25.32 20.99
C ASN A 127 1.13 23.87 21.35
N ALA A 128 0.67 22.90 20.57
CA ALA A 128 1.07 21.50 20.70
C ALA A 128 2.45 21.18 20.10
N GLY A 129 3.15 22.17 19.54
CA GLY A 129 4.52 22.06 19.02
C GLY A 129 4.61 21.64 17.56
N GLY A 130 3.52 21.68 16.80
CA GLY A 130 3.54 21.50 15.34
C GLY A 130 3.86 22.80 14.60
N GLU A 131 4.45 22.68 13.42
CA GLU A 131 4.62 23.77 12.48
C GLU A 131 3.39 23.85 11.58
N TYR A 132 2.50 24.83 11.86
CA TYR A 132 1.33 25.07 11.02
C TYR A 132 1.75 25.69 9.69
N VAL A 133 1.48 24.96 8.60
CA VAL A 133 1.71 25.40 7.23
C VAL A 133 0.37 25.76 6.59
N ASP A 134 0.19 27.02 6.20
CA ASP A 134 -1.01 27.49 5.51
C ASP A 134 -0.97 27.08 4.02
N PHE A 135 -1.19 25.79 3.77
CA PHE A 135 -1.17 25.17 2.45
C PHE A 135 -2.20 24.06 2.35
N HIS A 136 -2.66 23.80 1.11
CA HIS A 136 -3.75 22.88 0.78
C HIS A 136 -3.60 21.49 1.41
N THR A 137 -2.52 20.79 1.05
CA THR A 137 -2.18 19.45 1.54
C THR A 137 -0.72 19.43 1.94
N VAL A 138 -0.41 18.91 3.13
CA VAL A 138 0.95 18.80 3.66
C VAL A 138 1.28 17.35 3.98
N VAL A 139 2.45 16.91 3.54
CA VAL A 139 3.01 15.58 3.77
C VAL A 139 4.30 15.72 4.59
N ASP A 140 4.35 15.09 5.76
CA ASP A 140 5.54 14.99 6.61
C ASP A 140 5.69 13.54 7.10
N GLY A 141 6.52 12.77 6.39
CA GLY A 141 6.70 11.34 6.63
C GLY A 141 5.38 10.60 6.42
N ASN A 142 4.89 9.93 7.48
CA ASN A 142 3.63 9.20 7.47
C ASN A 142 2.41 10.03 7.90
N ILE A 143 2.56 11.34 8.14
CA ILE A 143 1.46 12.25 8.44
C ILE A 143 1.08 13.04 7.18
N LEU A 144 -0.18 12.90 6.74
CA LEU A 144 -0.77 13.64 5.64
C LEU A 144 -1.93 14.47 6.20
N THR A 145 -1.92 15.77 5.94
CA THR A 145 -2.96 16.69 6.43
C THR A 145 -3.48 17.61 5.34
N ALA A 146 -4.74 18.03 5.44
CA ALA A 146 -5.36 18.98 4.51
C ALA A 146 -6.35 19.93 5.22
N GLN A 147 -6.60 21.12 4.65
CA GLN A 147 -7.38 22.18 5.31
C GLN A 147 -8.89 21.97 5.25
N GLY A 148 -9.40 21.28 4.24
CA GLY A 148 -10.82 20.99 4.13
C GLY A 148 -11.26 20.28 2.84
N PRO A 149 -12.56 20.34 2.50
CA PRO A 149 -13.11 19.58 1.38
C PRO A 149 -12.52 19.92 0.01
N ASN A 150 -12.07 21.18 -0.18
CA ASN A 150 -11.47 21.62 -1.44
C ASN A 150 -10.13 20.92 -1.74
N ASP A 151 -9.46 20.42 -0.72
CA ASP A 151 -8.13 19.81 -0.84
C ASP A 151 -8.21 18.28 -1.02
N LEU A 152 -9.42 17.69 -0.96
CA LEU A 152 -9.65 16.25 -1.06
C LEU A 152 -9.02 15.59 -2.30
N PRO A 153 -9.06 16.18 -3.52
CA PRO A 153 -8.43 15.56 -4.69
C PRO A 153 -6.91 15.39 -4.53
N VAL A 154 -6.23 16.40 -3.97
CA VAL A 154 -4.78 16.35 -3.73
C VAL A 154 -4.49 15.43 -2.56
N PHE A 155 -5.21 15.59 -1.45
CA PHE A 155 -5.07 14.74 -0.26
C PHE A 155 -5.22 13.25 -0.58
N MET A 156 -6.27 12.86 -1.30
CA MET A 156 -6.49 11.45 -1.63
C MET A 156 -5.48 10.91 -2.63
N LYS A 157 -4.93 11.74 -3.53
CA LYS A 157 -3.81 11.35 -4.38
C LYS A 157 -2.57 11.01 -3.55
N GLU A 158 -2.24 11.84 -2.55
CA GLU A 158 -1.12 11.58 -1.65
C GLU A 158 -1.35 10.33 -0.77
N VAL A 159 -2.58 10.14 -0.27
CA VAL A 159 -2.96 8.94 0.50
C VAL A 159 -2.78 7.67 -0.34
N ILE A 160 -3.26 7.67 -1.58
CA ILE A 160 -3.08 6.52 -2.49
C ILE A 160 -1.60 6.33 -2.80
N GLY A 161 -0.88 7.41 -3.09
CA GLY A 161 0.56 7.38 -3.33
C GLY A 161 1.33 6.75 -2.15
N PHE A 162 0.95 7.09 -0.91
CA PHE A 162 1.55 6.49 0.28
C PHE A 162 1.33 4.96 0.33
N PHE A 163 0.11 4.49 0.02
CA PHE A 163 -0.18 3.06 -0.01
C PHE A 163 0.49 2.33 -1.18
N SER A 164 0.65 2.99 -2.32
CA SER A 164 1.41 2.45 -3.46
C SER A 164 2.91 2.35 -3.17
N GLN A 165 3.46 3.30 -2.40
CA GLN A 165 4.87 3.28 -1.99
C GLN A 165 5.19 2.23 -0.92
N THR A 166 4.20 1.76 -0.16
CA THR A 166 4.44 0.99 1.07
C THR A 166 4.33 -0.53 0.95
N LYS A 167 3.95 -1.09 -0.21
CA LYS A 167 4.24 -2.48 -0.64
C LYS A 167 3.52 -2.79 -1.95
N PRO A 168 4.09 -3.65 -2.81
CA PRO A 168 3.35 -4.24 -3.91
C PRO A 168 2.14 -4.99 -3.36
N ARG A 169 0.97 -4.88 -3.98
CA ARG A 169 -0.24 -5.61 -3.54
C ARG A 169 -0.88 -6.32 -4.72
N LEU A 170 -1.19 -7.59 -4.51
CA LEU A 170 -2.08 -8.31 -5.39
C LEU A 170 -3.51 -7.78 -5.18
N LYS A 171 -4.11 -7.16 -6.20
CA LYS A 171 -5.55 -6.85 -6.16
C LYS A 171 -6.34 -8.17 -6.13
N SER A 172 -7.38 -8.25 -5.31
CA SER A 172 -8.24 -9.44 -5.23
C SER A 172 -9.42 -9.32 -6.21
N PRO A 173 -9.79 -10.39 -6.93
CA PRO A 173 -9.17 -11.73 -6.98
C PRO A 173 -7.81 -11.74 -7.72
N PHE A 174 -7.00 -12.80 -7.55
CA PHE A 174 -5.73 -12.98 -8.27
C PHE A 174 -5.95 -12.65 -9.76
N PRO A 175 -5.19 -11.69 -10.33
CA PRO A 175 -5.50 -11.18 -11.64
C PRO A 175 -5.17 -12.22 -12.70
N GLU A 176 -6.05 -12.32 -13.69
CA GLU A 176 -5.71 -12.94 -14.95
C GLU A 176 -4.65 -12.08 -15.63
N GLY A 177 -3.51 -12.68 -15.97
CA GLY A 177 -2.37 -11.97 -16.55
C GLY A 177 -1.76 -12.83 -17.64
N PHE A 178 -1.75 -12.30 -18.86
CA PHE A 178 -1.15 -12.98 -20.01
C PHE A 178 0.30 -12.53 -20.15
N LEU A 179 1.21 -13.48 -20.05
CA LEU A 179 2.64 -13.27 -20.23
C LEU A 179 3.11 -14.06 -21.45
N CYS A 180 4.11 -13.57 -22.14
CA CYS A 180 4.74 -14.30 -23.24
C CYS A 180 6.08 -14.90 -22.79
N ASP A 181 6.29 -16.18 -23.06
CA ASP A 181 7.51 -16.92 -22.71
C ASP A 181 8.53 -17.00 -23.85
N ALA A 182 9.72 -17.56 -23.60
CA ALA A 182 10.82 -17.61 -24.58
C ALA A 182 10.54 -18.48 -25.82
N GLN A 183 9.45 -19.26 -25.79
CA GLN A 183 8.92 -20.10 -26.85
C GLN A 183 7.84 -19.38 -27.68
N LEU A 184 7.52 -18.12 -27.34
CA LEU A 184 6.45 -17.32 -27.92
C LEU A 184 5.04 -17.80 -27.53
N GLU A 185 4.93 -18.63 -26.49
CA GLU A 185 3.64 -19.06 -25.98
C GLU A 185 3.08 -18.01 -25.03
N ILE A 186 1.77 -17.76 -25.17
CA ILE A 186 1.03 -16.90 -24.25
C ILE A 186 0.55 -17.76 -23.10
N ILE A 187 1.10 -17.50 -21.92
CA ILE A 187 0.74 -18.19 -20.70
C ILE A 187 -0.15 -17.31 -19.83
N ASN A 188 -1.06 -17.94 -19.11
CA ASN A 188 -1.80 -17.26 -18.07
C ASN A 188 -1.08 -17.47 -16.73
N LEU A 189 -0.70 -16.38 -16.05
CA LEU A 189 0.01 -16.46 -14.79
C LEU A 189 -0.76 -17.27 -13.74
N SER A 190 -2.10 -17.19 -13.72
CA SER A 190 -2.94 -17.97 -12.81
C SER A 190 -2.81 -19.48 -13.04
N SER A 191 -2.54 -19.91 -14.27
CA SER A 191 -2.33 -21.32 -14.62
C SER A 191 -0.96 -21.84 -14.18
N VAL A 192 0.04 -20.96 -14.11
CA VAL A 192 1.43 -21.28 -13.75
C VAL A 192 1.57 -21.46 -12.25
N VAL A 193 0.91 -20.59 -11.47
CA VAL A 193 0.92 -20.63 -10.00
C VAL A 193 -0.03 -21.68 -9.42
N LYS A 194 -0.89 -22.28 -10.25
CA LYS A 194 -1.86 -23.28 -9.81
C LYS A 194 -1.16 -24.61 -9.51
N GLY A 195 -1.14 -25.00 -8.24
CA GLY A 195 -0.55 -26.26 -7.78
C GLY A 195 0.95 -26.19 -7.47
N THR A 196 1.61 -25.06 -7.76
CA THR A 196 3.05 -24.87 -7.56
C THR A 196 3.30 -23.53 -6.89
N ALA A 197 4.06 -23.53 -5.79
CA ALA A 197 4.44 -22.27 -5.15
C ALA A 197 5.44 -21.50 -6.03
N ALA A 198 5.23 -20.19 -6.12
CA ALA A 198 5.94 -19.33 -7.06
C ALA A 198 6.55 -18.12 -6.36
N VAL A 199 7.76 -17.76 -6.77
CA VAL A 199 8.38 -16.46 -6.51
C VAL A 199 8.38 -15.68 -7.81
N LEU A 200 7.69 -14.54 -7.81
CA LEU A 200 7.49 -13.69 -8.98
C LEU A 200 8.21 -12.36 -8.76
N LEU A 201 9.15 -12.04 -9.64
CA LEU A 201 9.89 -10.79 -9.67
C LEU A 201 9.36 -9.91 -10.80
N PHE A 202 9.07 -8.65 -10.49
CA PHE A 202 8.91 -7.58 -11.48
C PHE A 202 10.13 -6.67 -11.47
N PHE A 203 10.57 -6.25 -12.64
CA PHE A 203 11.71 -5.36 -12.81
C PHE A 203 11.51 -4.42 -14.00
N ASP A 204 12.29 -3.34 -14.04
CA ASP A 204 12.12 -2.23 -14.97
C ASP A 204 12.41 -2.62 -16.43
N SER A 205 13.67 -2.94 -16.76
CA SER A 205 14.08 -3.38 -18.08
C SER A 205 15.40 -4.15 -18.04
N ILE A 206 15.49 -5.25 -18.77
CA ILE A 206 16.68 -6.11 -18.81
C ILE A 206 17.88 -5.41 -19.46
N ALA A 207 17.64 -4.34 -20.23
CA ALA A 207 18.71 -3.53 -20.79
C ALA A 207 19.50 -2.76 -19.71
N SER A 208 18.91 -2.54 -18.52
CA SER A 208 19.55 -1.84 -17.40
C SER A 208 20.73 -2.62 -16.82
N PRO A 209 21.92 -2.01 -16.63
CA PRO A 209 23.06 -2.69 -15.98
C PRO A 209 22.74 -3.19 -14.57
N ILE A 210 21.87 -2.49 -13.85
CA ILE A 210 21.39 -2.88 -12.51
C ILE A 210 20.58 -4.17 -12.63
N ALA A 211 19.67 -4.25 -13.61
CA ALA A 211 18.86 -5.43 -13.87
C ALA A 211 19.72 -6.64 -14.27
N GLN A 212 20.67 -6.46 -15.20
CA GLN A 212 21.54 -7.54 -15.67
C GLN A 212 22.33 -8.16 -14.52
N LYS A 213 22.89 -7.34 -13.63
CA LYS A 213 23.61 -7.83 -12.46
C LYS A 213 22.68 -8.61 -11.52
N ALA A 214 21.55 -8.01 -11.13
CA ALA A 214 20.63 -8.63 -10.18
C ALA A 214 20.06 -9.95 -10.70
N LEU A 215 19.70 -10.03 -11.99
CA LEU A 215 19.17 -11.25 -12.60
C LEU A 215 20.20 -12.40 -12.57
N VAL A 216 21.48 -12.12 -12.83
CA VAL A 216 22.54 -13.13 -12.69
C VAL A 216 22.68 -13.59 -11.23
N ASP A 217 22.63 -12.66 -10.27
CA ASP A 217 22.70 -12.97 -8.84
C ASP A 217 21.56 -13.92 -8.40
N TYR A 218 20.40 -13.87 -9.07
CA TYR A 218 19.25 -14.73 -8.76
C TYR A 218 19.33 -16.15 -9.31
N ASN A 219 20.31 -16.50 -10.16
CA ASN A 219 20.46 -17.88 -10.66
C ASN A 219 20.49 -18.87 -9.49
N ARG A 220 21.31 -18.59 -8.47
CA ARG A 220 21.43 -19.46 -7.29
C ARG A 220 20.14 -19.57 -6.47
N LEU A 221 19.42 -18.47 -6.34
CA LEU A 221 18.12 -18.44 -5.65
C LEU A 221 17.09 -19.26 -6.44
N SER A 222 17.04 -19.11 -7.76
CA SER A 222 16.11 -19.85 -8.61
C SER A 222 16.35 -21.35 -8.57
N GLU A 223 17.63 -21.78 -8.56
CA GLU A 223 17.99 -23.19 -8.41
C GLU A 223 17.54 -23.74 -7.05
N SER A 224 17.73 -22.96 -5.98
CA SER A 224 17.27 -23.33 -4.64
C SER A 224 15.74 -23.47 -4.60
N ILE A 225 15.00 -22.52 -5.18
CA ILE A 225 13.54 -22.58 -5.29
C ILE A 225 13.09 -23.80 -6.10
N HIS A 226 13.78 -24.10 -7.20
CA HIS A 226 13.47 -25.26 -8.03
C HIS A 226 13.67 -26.58 -7.28
N GLN A 227 14.76 -26.71 -6.50
CA GLN A 227 15.01 -27.89 -5.65
C GLN A 227 13.93 -28.09 -4.57
N LEU A 228 13.26 -27.02 -4.15
CA LEU A 228 12.13 -27.04 -3.23
C LEU A 228 10.79 -27.37 -3.90
N GLY A 229 10.79 -27.64 -5.21
CA GLY A 229 9.57 -27.89 -5.99
C GLY A 229 8.78 -26.62 -6.33
N GLY A 230 9.42 -25.46 -6.24
CA GLY A 230 8.85 -24.17 -6.64
C GLY A 230 9.28 -23.71 -8.03
N ILE A 231 8.76 -22.54 -8.40
CA ILE A 231 9.15 -21.83 -9.62
C ILE A 231 9.57 -20.40 -9.31
N PHE A 232 10.58 -19.93 -10.03
CA PHE A 232 11.00 -18.52 -10.03
C PHE A 232 10.70 -17.93 -11.40
N LEU A 233 9.99 -16.81 -11.43
CA LEU A 233 9.54 -16.14 -12.64
C LEU A 233 9.99 -14.67 -12.56
N ALA A 234 10.53 -14.13 -13.64
CA ALA A 234 10.85 -12.71 -13.73
C ALA A 234 10.11 -12.06 -14.92
N VAL A 235 9.49 -10.91 -14.68
CA VAL A 235 8.60 -10.21 -15.62
C VAL A 235 9.05 -8.77 -15.80
N SER A 236 9.12 -8.31 -17.05
CA SER A 236 9.23 -6.89 -17.40
C SER A 236 8.43 -6.59 -18.67
N ILE A 237 8.37 -5.31 -19.06
CA ILE A 237 7.70 -4.87 -20.29
C ILE A 237 8.54 -5.11 -21.55
N ASP A 238 9.79 -5.57 -21.40
CA ASP A 238 10.68 -5.82 -22.54
C ASP A 238 10.07 -6.86 -23.48
N SER A 239 10.21 -6.65 -24.79
CA SER A 239 9.74 -7.62 -25.78
C SER A 239 10.42 -8.98 -25.58
N ILE A 240 9.71 -10.04 -25.93
CA ILE A 240 10.23 -11.40 -25.76
C ILE A 240 11.54 -11.67 -26.52
N TYR A 241 11.76 -11.01 -27.64
CA TYR A 241 13.01 -11.10 -28.40
C TYR A 241 14.20 -10.56 -27.59
N VAL A 242 14.01 -9.41 -26.93
CA VAL A 242 15.02 -8.80 -26.04
C VAL A 242 15.27 -9.69 -24.83
N GLN A 243 14.20 -10.18 -24.19
CA GLN A 243 14.33 -11.10 -23.05
C GLN A 243 15.13 -12.36 -23.42
N LYS A 244 14.83 -12.98 -24.56
CA LYS A 244 15.51 -14.20 -25.04
C LYS A 244 16.98 -13.96 -25.34
N GLU A 245 17.31 -12.86 -26.00
CA GLU A 245 18.70 -12.49 -26.30
C GLU A 245 19.51 -12.33 -25.00
N PHE A 246 18.97 -11.57 -24.05
CA PHE A 246 19.66 -11.29 -22.79
C PHE A 246 19.71 -12.52 -21.87
N SER A 247 18.65 -13.32 -21.81
CA SER A 247 18.63 -14.58 -21.05
C SER A 247 19.75 -15.52 -21.50
N ASN A 248 19.92 -15.69 -22.81
CA ASN A 248 21.02 -16.49 -23.37
C ASN A 248 22.39 -15.87 -23.07
N ARG A 249 22.52 -14.56 -23.27
CA ARG A 249 23.79 -13.84 -23.07
C ARG A 249 24.25 -13.82 -21.61
N LEU A 250 23.32 -13.77 -20.67
CA LEU A 250 23.57 -13.74 -19.23
C LEU A 250 23.52 -15.12 -18.58
N GLU A 251 23.24 -16.17 -19.36
CA GLU A 251 23.16 -17.57 -18.88
C GLU A 251 22.18 -17.71 -17.70
N LEU A 252 20.97 -17.16 -17.84
CA LEU A 252 19.97 -17.22 -16.77
C LEU A 252 19.39 -18.63 -16.63
N ALA A 253 19.31 -19.13 -15.40
CA ALA A 253 18.84 -20.48 -15.06
C ALA A 253 17.30 -20.61 -14.98
N TYR A 254 16.58 -19.52 -15.23
CA TYR A 254 15.14 -19.41 -15.05
C TYR A 254 14.49 -18.61 -16.19
N PRO A 255 13.20 -18.82 -16.46
CA PRO A 255 12.51 -18.15 -17.56
C PRO A 255 12.27 -16.65 -17.28
N LEU A 256 12.43 -15.85 -18.32
CA LEU A 256 11.98 -14.46 -18.37
C LEU A 256 10.67 -14.37 -19.14
N TYR A 257 9.80 -13.48 -18.70
CA TYR A 257 8.48 -13.26 -19.27
C TYR A 257 8.30 -11.82 -19.71
N SER A 258 7.61 -11.68 -20.84
CA SER A 258 7.30 -10.40 -21.45
C SER A 258 5.85 -10.01 -21.17
N ASP A 259 5.66 -8.85 -20.56
CA ASP A 259 4.36 -8.19 -20.35
C ASP A 259 4.31 -6.87 -21.13
N VAL A 260 4.45 -6.93 -22.46
CA VAL A 260 4.54 -5.72 -23.33
C VAL A 260 3.35 -4.79 -23.15
N SER A 261 2.14 -5.32 -22.86
CA SER A 261 0.97 -4.46 -22.61
C SER A 261 1.04 -3.78 -21.24
N GLY A 262 1.80 -4.33 -20.29
CA GLY A 262 1.91 -3.89 -18.91
C GLY A 262 0.66 -4.17 -18.08
N ASP A 263 -0.26 -5.01 -18.56
CA ASP A 263 -1.51 -5.31 -17.87
C ASP A 263 -1.26 -6.09 -16.59
N THR A 264 -0.33 -7.06 -16.63
CA THR A 264 0.04 -7.86 -15.45
C THR A 264 0.75 -6.98 -14.42
N ILE A 265 1.72 -6.16 -14.85
CA ILE A 265 2.42 -5.16 -14.02
C ILE A 265 1.42 -4.24 -13.32
N ARG A 266 0.41 -3.73 -14.04
CA ARG A 266 -0.64 -2.88 -13.46
C ARG A 266 -1.52 -3.63 -12.46
N ALA A 267 -1.86 -4.87 -12.75
CA ALA A 267 -2.73 -5.69 -11.91
C ALA A 267 -2.07 -6.05 -10.56
N PHE A 268 -0.74 -6.21 -10.55
CA PHE A 268 0.07 -6.40 -9.35
C PHE A 268 0.41 -5.09 -8.62
N GLY A 269 -0.05 -3.94 -9.15
CA GLY A 269 0.16 -2.63 -8.53
C GLY A 269 1.62 -2.17 -8.55
N VAL A 270 2.43 -2.68 -9.48
CA VAL A 270 3.88 -2.40 -9.57
C VAL A 270 4.23 -1.54 -10.77
N LYS A 271 3.30 -0.68 -11.21
CA LYS A 271 3.56 0.25 -12.30
C LYS A 271 4.42 1.42 -11.82
N GLY A 272 5.61 1.56 -12.41
CA GLY A 272 6.55 2.66 -12.19
C GLY A 272 6.42 3.78 -13.22
N LYS A 273 7.50 4.56 -13.36
CA LYS A 273 7.58 5.66 -14.32
C LYS A 273 7.66 5.15 -15.76
N ASN A 274 7.05 5.87 -16.70
CA ASN A 274 7.08 5.58 -18.14
C ASN A 274 6.61 4.16 -18.50
N ASP A 275 5.59 3.65 -17.79
CA ASP A 275 5.03 2.31 -17.98
C ASP A 275 5.97 1.13 -17.65
N LEU A 276 7.20 1.40 -17.18
CA LEU A 276 8.10 0.37 -16.64
C LEU A 276 7.56 -0.18 -15.33
N ALA A 277 7.95 -1.41 -14.96
CA ALA A 277 7.64 -1.91 -13.63
C ALA A 277 8.55 -1.27 -12.57
N GLU A 278 8.00 -1.00 -11.39
CA GLU A 278 8.81 -0.85 -10.19
C GLU A 278 9.33 -2.23 -9.77
N TRP A 279 10.54 -2.25 -9.22
CA TRP A 279 11.14 -3.48 -8.74
C TRP A 279 10.38 -4.01 -7.52
N ALA A 280 9.83 -5.21 -7.66
CA ALA A 280 9.00 -5.83 -6.64
C ALA A 280 9.06 -7.35 -6.70
N VAL A 281 8.94 -7.99 -5.55
CA VAL A 281 8.86 -9.46 -5.45
C VAL A 281 7.57 -9.89 -4.77
N PHE A 282 6.98 -10.99 -5.24
CA PHE A 282 5.80 -11.62 -4.69
C PHE A 282 6.08 -13.11 -4.44
N MET A 283 5.57 -13.65 -3.34
CA MET A 283 5.55 -15.09 -3.07
C MET A 283 4.11 -15.57 -3.02
N ILE A 284 3.77 -16.51 -3.88
CA ILE A 284 2.41 -17.04 -4.07
C ILE A 284 2.46 -18.53 -3.75
N ASP A 285 1.58 -19.00 -2.87
CA ASP A 285 1.53 -20.42 -2.53
C ASP A 285 0.84 -21.26 -3.64
N LYS A 286 0.90 -22.58 -3.49
CA LYS A 286 0.29 -23.53 -4.44
C LYS A 286 -1.22 -23.37 -4.65
N ASN A 287 -1.91 -22.65 -3.76
CA ASN A 287 -3.35 -22.36 -3.87
C ASN A 287 -3.61 -21.02 -4.56
N GLY A 288 -2.57 -20.33 -5.06
CA GLY A 288 -2.67 -19.01 -5.65
C GLY A 288 -2.80 -17.88 -4.63
N ILE A 289 -2.53 -18.13 -3.34
CA ILE A 289 -2.65 -17.13 -2.28
C ILE A 289 -1.33 -16.39 -2.13
N LEU A 290 -1.39 -15.05 -2.17
CA LEU A 290 -0.24 -14.20 -1.86
C LEU A 290 0.18 -14.38 -0.40
N ARG A 291 1.44 -14.73 -0.16
CA ARG A 291 2.03 -14.92 1.17
C ARG A 291 3.02 -13.85 1.57
N TYR A 292 3.63 -13.19 0.58
CA TYR A 292 4.60 -12.12 0.80
C TYR A 292 4.66 -11.22 -0.42
N SER A 293 4.82 -9.92 -0.20
CA SER A 293 5.18 -8.97 -1.23
C SER A 293 6.05 -7.87 -0.65
N GLU A 294 7.02 -7.40 -1.44
CA GLU A 294 7.91 -6.32 -1.02
C GLU A 294 8.51 -5.60 -2.23
N ASN A 295 8.69 -4.28 -2.10
CA ASN A 295 9.42 -3.49 -3.08
C ASN A 295 10.92 -3.81 -2.94
N CYS A 296 11.62 -4.02 -4.04
CA CYS A 296 13.05 -4.35 -4.05
C CYS A 296 13.86 -3.39 -4.94
N PRO A 297 13.88 -2.08 -4.64
CA PRO A 297 14.58 -1.11 -5.48
C PRO A 297 16.05 -1.50 -5.68
N GLY A 298 16.46 -1.64 -6.94
CA GLY A 298 17.82 -2.04 -7.31
C GLY A 298 18.10 -3.55 -7.25
N GLY A 299 17.10 -4.38 -6.96
CA GLY A 299 17.20 -5.84 -7.11
C GLY A 299 17.92 -6.58 -6.00
N ASP A 300 17.98 -6.07 -4.77
CA ASP A 300 18.48 -6.85 -3.64
C ASP A 300 17.30 -7.50 -2.89
N ILE A 301 16.88 -8.69 -3.33
CA ILE A 301 15.73 -9.39 -2.72
C ILE A 301 16.08 -10.18 -1.47
N GLU A 302 17.30 -10.71 -1.37
CA GLU A 302 17.70 -11.57 -0.24
C GLU A 302 17.86 -10.78 1.06
N SER A 303 18.18 -9.48 0.97
CA SER A 303 18.23 -8.58 2.12
C SER A 303 16.86 -8.07 2.57
N LEU A 304 15.77 -8.34 1.83
CA LEU A 304 14.46 -7.79 2.14
C LEU A 304 13.93 -8.30 3.50
N PRO A 305 13.22 -7.45 4.26
CA PRO A 305 12.72 -7.80 5.59
C PRO A 305 11.87 -9.07 5.59
N GLY A 306 12.39 -10.13 6.22
CA GLY A 306 11.67 -11.38 6.39
C GLY A 306 11.55 -12.24 5.12
N PHE A 307 12.22 -11.88 4.02
CA PHE A 307 12.20 -12.64 2.77
C PHE A 307 12.51 -14.12 2.99
N LYS A 308 13.68 -14.41 3.58
CA LYS A 308 14.13 -15.79 3.84
C LYS A 308 13.12 -16.60 4.66
N ARG A 309 12.55 -16.01 5.72
CA ARG A 309 11.54 -16.67 6.57
C ARG A 309 10.27 -17.00 5.81
N HIS A 310 9.78 -16.08 4.97
CA HIS A 310 8.58 -16.33 4.16
C HIS A 310 8.87 -17.36 3.07
N LEU A 311 10.08 -17.36 2.49
CA LEU A 311 10.50 -18.37 1.53
C LEU A 311 10.51 -19.78 2.16
N GLU A 312 11.08 -19.93 3.36
CA GLU A 312 11.05 -21.18 4.12
C GLU A 312 9.60 -21.63 4.41
N THR A 313 8.75 -20.69 4.84
CA THR A 313 7.33 -20.97 5.12
C THR A 313 6.56 -21.36 3.85
N LEU A 314 6.87 -20.77 2.70
CA LEU A 314 6.20 -21.02 1.42
C LEU A 314 6.33 -22.50 0.99
N PHE A 315 7.48 -23.11 1.31
CA PHE A 315 7.81 -24.49 0.95
C PHE A 315 7.72 -25.48 2.11
N ASN A 316 7.20 -25.06 3.28
CA ASN A 316 7.11 -25.86 4.51
C ASN A 316 8.46 -26.45 4.97
N TYR A 317 9.50 -25.61 5.04
CA TYR A 317 10.73 -25.93 5.80
C TYR A 317 10.52 -25.83 7.31
#